data_AF-W1YG06-F1
#
_entry.id   AF-W1YG06-F1
#
_cell.length_a   1.000
_cell.length_b   1.000
_cell.length_c   1.000
_cell.angle_alpha   90.00
_cell.angle_beta   90.00
_cell.angle_gamma   90.00
#
_symmetry.space_group_name_H-M   'P 1'
#
loop_
_entity.id
_entity.type
_entity.pdbx_description
1 polymer ?
#
loop_
_entity_poly.entity_id
_entity_poly.type
_entity_poly.pdbx_seq_one_letter_code
_entity_poly.pdbx_strand_id
1 'polypeptide(L)'
;EGEVKRITTAAEVYEARTVIISEMLELGSASHADHTRTGELAAAAGAQVLVTIGQGAAPAAQAARAAGVHTIELPDAQAAIELLDGGVLRLLQQ
;
A
#
# COMPACT_ATOMS: atom_id res chain seq x y z
N GLU A 1 19.95 36.61 28.75
CA GLU A 1 20.50 35.83 27.63
C GLU A 1 20.10 34.37 27.80
N GLY A 2 19.30 33.85 26.89
CA GLY A 2 18.79 32.48 26.92
C GLY A 2 18.48 32.07 25.50
N GLU A 3 19.40 31.33 24.89
CA GLU A 3 19.29 30.89 23.50
C GLU A 3 18.26 29.75 23.41
N VAL A 4 17.10 30.04 22.82
CA VAL A 4 16.11 29.02 22.46
C VAL A 4 16.57 28.36 21.17
N LYS A 5 17.21 27.18 21.28
CA LYS A 5 17.52 26.35 20.11
C LYS A 5 16.23 25.76 19.56
N ARG A 6 15.74 26.34 18.47
CA ARG A 6 14.66 25.76 17.66
C ARG A 6 15.18 24.46 17.04
N ILE A 7 14.72 23.32 17.55
CA ILE A 7 14.91 22.03 16.89
C ILE A 7 13.97 22.02 15.69
N THR A 8 14.51 22.27 14.51
CA THR A 8 13.79 22.02 13.25
C THR A 8 14.13 20.61 12.82
N THR A 9 13.32 19.64 13.22
CA THR A 9 13.34 18.31 12.61
C THR A 9 12.90 18.49 11.17
N ALA A 10 13.84 18.41 10.23
CA ALA A 10 13.52 18.24 8.83
C ALA A 10 12.83 16.88 8.72
N ALA A 11 11.51 16.87 8.57
CA ALA A 11 10.82 15.68 8.11
C ALA A 11 11.28 15.48 6.66
N GLU A 12 12.26 14.60 6.45
CA GLU A 12 12.50 14.05 5.13
C GLU A 12 11.23 13.32 4.73
N VAL A 13 10.42 13.96 3.89
CA VAL A 13 9.26 13.31 3.27
C VAL A 13 9.83 12.34 2.25
N TYR A 14 10.06 11.10 2.67
CA TYR A 14 10.23 10.01 1.73
C TYR A 14 8.88 9.80 1.04
N GLU A 15 8.81 10.10 -0.27
CA GLU A 15 7.63 9.80 -1.07
C GLU A 15 7.54 8.28 -1.25
N ALA A 16 6.91 7.59 -0.30
CA ALA A 16 6.76 6.15 -0.43
C ALA A 16 5.74 5.84 -1.54
N ARG A 17 6.19 5.08 -2.53
CA ARG A 17 5.37 4.68 -3.68
C ARG A 17 4.32 3.68 -3.20
N THR A 18 3.11 4.17 -3.01
CA THR A 18 1.97 3.36 -2.62
C THR A 18 1.14 3.01 -3.85
N VAL A 19 0.84 1.73 -4.01
CA VAL A 19 -0.09 1.23 -5.02
C VAL A 19 -1.36 0.75 -4.31
N ILE A 20 -2.53 1.05 -4.87
CA ILE A 20 -3.82 0.61 -4.34
C ILE A 20 -4.53 -0.16 -5.46
N ILE A 21 -4.95 -1.40 -5.18
CA ILE A 21 -5.65 -2.28 -6.12
C ILE A 21 -6.89 -2.84 -5.44
N SER A 22 -8.02 -2.88 -6.15
CA SER A 22 -9.23 -3.56 -5.69
C SER A 22 -9.48 -4.84 -6.46
N GLU A 23 -10.47 -5.62 -6.04
CA GLU A 23 -10.98 -6.75 -6.81
C GLU A 23 -11.39 -6.33 -8.24
N MET A 24 -11.04 -7.18 -9.20
CA MET A 24 -11.47 -7.08 -10.59
C MET A 24 -12.53 -8.16 -10.88
N LEU A 25 -13.79 -7.84 -10.58
CA LEU A 25 -14.89 -8.83 -10.56
C LEU A 25 -15.21 -9.46 -11.92
N GLU A 26 -14.92 -8.75 -13.01
CA GLU A 26 -15.22 -9.20 -14.38
C GLU A 26 -14.23 -10.24 -14.94
N LEU A 27 -13.20 -10.61 -14.18
CA LEU A 27 -12.15 -11.50 -14.67
C LEU A 27 -12.53 -12.99 -14.66
N GLY A 28 -13.57 -13.38 -13.93
CA GLY A 28 -13.98 -14.78 -13.83
C GLY A 28 -12.81 -15.71 -13.44
N SER A 29 -12.55 -16.73 -14.25
CA SER A 29 -11.47 -17.71 -14.00
C SER A 29 -10.06 -17.13 -14.10
N ALA A 30 -9.87 -15.99 -14.79
CA ALA A 30 -8.58 -15.31 -14.89
C ALA A 30 -8.22 -14.54 -13.61
N SER A 31 -9.20 -14.31 -12.71
CA SER A 31 -9.04 -13.46 -11.53
C SER A 31 -7.79 -13.77 -10.72
N HIS A 32 -7.54 -15.04 -10.41
CA HIS A 32 -6.36 -15.42 -9.63
C HIS A 32 -5.05 -15.03 -10.32
N ALA A 33 -4.88 -15.43 -11.58
CA ALA A 33 -3.65 -15.20 -12.34
C ALA A 33 -3.38 -13.71 -12.55
N ASP A 34 -4.42 -12.93 -12.88
CA ASP A 34 -4.28 -11.51 -13.15
C ASP A 34 -4.01 -10.69 -11.88
N HIS A 35 -4.61 -11.05 -10.73
CA HIS A 35 -4.26 -10.41 -9.46
C HIS A 35 -2.83 -10.78 -9.02
N THR A 36 -2.40 -12.04 -9.15
CA THR A 36 -0.99 -12.44 -8.91
C THR A 36 -0.06 -11.59 -9.77
N ARG A 37 -0.34 -11.50 -11.07
CA ARG A 37 0.47 -10.71 -12.00
C ARG A 37 0.50 -9.22 -11.62
N THR A 38 -0.63 -8.68 -11.17
CA THR A 38 -0.73 -7.29 -10.71
C THR A 38 0.17 -7.04 -9.48
N GLY A 39 0.21 -7.97 -8.53
CA GLY A 39 1.11 -7.88 -7.37
C GLY A 39 2.60 -7.90 -7.75
N GLU A 40 2.98 -8.77 -8.69
CA GLU A 40 4.35 -8.81 -9.24
C GLU A 40 4.73 -7.50 -9.94
N LEU A 41 3.80 -6.93 -10.73
CA LEU A 41 4.02 -5.67 -11.42
C LEU A 41 4.16 -4.49 -10.46
N ALA A 42 3.38 -4.46 -9.37
CA ALA A 42 3.52 -3.45 -8.32
C ALA A 42 4.92 -3.50 -7.69
N ALA A 43 5.42 -4.70 -7.36
CA ALA A 43 6.77 -4.89 -6.86
C ALA A 43 7.83 -4.43 -7.89
N ALA A 44 7.70 -4.85 -9.16
CA ALA A 44 8.61 -4.45 -10.24
C ALA A 44 8.63 -2.94 -10.49
N ALA A 45 7.52 -2.24 -10.24
CA ALA A 45 7.43 -0.78 -10.33
C ALA A 45 8.08 -0.04 -9.15
N GLY A 46 8.57 -0.77 -8.13
CA GLY A 46 9.18 -0.22 -6.93
C GLY A 46 8.16 0.29 -5.91
N ALA A 47 6.97 -0.32 -5.86
CA ALA A 47 6.03 -0.08 -4.78
C ALA A 47 6.66 -0.46 -3.44
N GLN A 48 6.53 0.41 -2.46
CA GLN A 48 6.96 0.15 -1.08
C GLN A 48 5.79 -0.37 -0.25
N VAL A 49 4.57 0.11 -0.57
CA VAL A 49 3.32 -0.35 0.03
C VAL A 49 2.35 -0.73 -1.09
N LEU A 50 1.73 -1.91 -0.97
CA LEU A 50 0.57 -2.32 -1.76
C LEU A 50 -0.64 -2.44 -0.83
N VAL A 51 -1.68 -1.66 -1.08
CA VAL A 51 -2.98 -1.79 -0.42
C VAL A 51 -3.90 -2.59 -1.35
N THR A 52 -4.45 -3.70 -0.88
CA THR A 52 -5.47 -4.46 -1.61
C THR A 52 -6.84 -4.31 -0.95
N ILE A 53 -7.87 -4.12 -1.76
CA ILE A 53 -9.25 -3.94 -1.29
C ILE A 53 -10.11 -5.10 -1.80
N GLY A 54 -10.72 -5.81 -0.87
CA GLY A 54 -11.59 -6.96 -1.13
C GLY A 54 -10.84 -8.29 -1.31
N GLN A 55 -11.53 -9.40 -1.05
CA GLN A 55 -10.91 -10.73 -0.90
C GLN A 55 -10.34 -11.30 -2.21
N GLY A 56 -10.96 -10.98 -3.35
CA GLY A 56 -10.48 -11.36 -4.67
C GLY A 56 -9.12 -10.76 -5.04
N ALA A 57 -8.68 -9.70 -4.37
CA ALA A 57 -7.36 -9.10 -4.56
C ALA A 57 -6.25 -9.77 -3.72
N ALA A 58 -6.56 -10.74 -2.86
CA ALA A 58 -5.57 -11.44 -2.04
C ALA A 58 -4.39 -12.04 -2.82
N PRO A 59 -4.54 -12.59 -4.05
CA PRO A 59 -3.40 -13.08 -4.82
C PRO A 59 -2.38 -11.98 -5.17
N ALA A 60 -2.83 -10.73 -5.33
CA ALA A 60 -1.94 -9.59 -5.54
C ALA A 60 -1.12 -9.27 -4.30
N ALA A 61 -1.76 -9.24 -3.12
CA ALA A 61 -1.08 -9.05 -1.85
C ALA A 61 -0.06 -10.17 -1.60
N GLN A 62 -0.43 -11.43 -1.84
CA GLN A 62 0.48 -12.56 -1.66
C GLN A 62 1.72 -12.47 -2.55
N ALA A 63 1.54 -12.15 -3.84
CA ALA A 63 2.64 -12.00 -4.78
C ALA A 63 3.57 -10.83 -4.42
N ALA A 64 3.00 -9.67 -4.08
CA ALA A 64 3.78 -8.50 -3.67
C ALA A 64 4.55 -8.73 -2.37
N ARG A 65 3.93 -9.38 -1.38
CA ARG A 65 4.57 -9.77 -0.12
C ARG A 65 5.73 -10.73 -0.34
N ALA A 66 5.57 -11.72 -1.22
CA ALA A 66 6.64 -12.64 -1.59
C ALA A 66 7.84 -11.90 -2.25
N ALA A 67 7.59 -10.76 -2.89
CA ALA A 67 8.60 -9.89 -3.46
C ALA A 67 9.15 -8.81 -2.49
N GLY A 68 8.73 -8.83 -1.21
CA GLY A 68 9.23 -7.93 -0.17
C GLY A 68 8.50 -6.58 -0.05
N VAL A 69 7.38 -6.39 -0.76
CA VAL A 69 6.54 -5.20 -0.63
C VAL A 69 5.71 -5.29 0.64
N HIS A 70 5.58 -4.19 1.39
CA HIS A 70 4.68 -4.14 2.53
C HIS A 70 3.23 -4.14 2.05
N THR A 71 2.39 -5.00 2.61
CA THR A 71 1.01 -5.19 2.15
C THR A 71 0.00 -4.86 3.23
N ILE A 72 -1.05 -4.14 2.87
CA ILE A 72 -2.21 -3.90 3.74
C ILE A 72 -3.44 -4.45 3.01
N GLU A 73 -4.13 -5.41 3.60
CA GLU A 73 -5.32 -6.02 3.03
C GLU A 73 -6.56 -5.46 3.74
N LEU A 74 -7.48 -4.89 2.98
CA LEU A 74 -8.67 -4.23 3.50
C LEU A 74 -9.94 -4.91 2.96
N PRO A 75 -10.99 -5.01 3.77
CA PRO A 75 -12.20 -5.75 3.38
C PRO A 75 -13.00 -5.03 2.30
N ASP A 76 -13.00 -3.69 2.30
CA ASP A 76 -13.82 -2.87 1.42
C ASP A 76 -13.27 -1.44 1.24
N ALA A 77 -13.94 -0.66 0.40
CA ALA A 77 -13.56 0.71 0.09
C ALA A 77 -13.69 1.66 1.30
N GLN A 78 -14.61 1.40 2.24
CA GLN A 78 -14.80 2.25 3.42
C GLN A 78 -13.58 2.15 4.34
N ALA A 79 -13.10 0.94 4.60
CA ALA A 79 -11.86 0.72 5.35
C ALA A 79 -10.65 1.37 4.66
N ALA A 80 -10.61 1.40 3.32
CA ALA A 80 -9.56 2.08 2.57
C ALA A 80 -9.59 3.60 2.74
N ILE A 81 -10.78 4.21 2.65
CA ILE A 81 -10.95 5.64 2.90
C ILE A 81 -10.51 5.99 4.32
N GLU A 82 -10.94 5.22 5.33
CA GLU A 82 -10.57 5.44 6.73
C GLU A 82 -9.05 5.35 6.96
N LEU A 83 -8.36 4.39 6.32
CA LEU A 83 -6.91 4.27 6.39
C LEU A 83 -6.19 5.49 5.78
N LEU A 84 -6.67 5.94 4.62
CA LEU A 84 -6.07 7.05 3.87
C LEU A 84 -6.32 8.40 4.56
N ASP A 85 -7.54 8.64 5.04
CA ASP A 85 -7.93 9.85 5.77
C ASP A 85 -7.26 9.93 7.14
N GLY A 86 -7.09 8.79 7.82
CA GLY A 86 -6.46 8.73 9.14
C GLY A 86 -4.95 9.03 9.14
N GLY A 87 -4.32 9.20 7.97
CA GLY A 87 -2.88 9.43 7.85
C GLY A 87 -2.02 8.26 8.31
N VAL A 88 -2.62 7.09 8.59
CA VAL A 88 -1.95 5.89 9.09
C VAL A 88 -0.89 5.39 8.11
N LEU A 89 -1.11 5.61 6.81
CA LEU A 89 -0.09 5.30 5.80
C LEU A 89 1.23 6.05 6.03
N ARG A 90 1.22 7.26 6.63
CA ARG A 90 2.44 7.97 7.02
C ARG A 90 3.15 7.35 8.22
N LEU A 91 2.45 6.60 9.08
CA LEU A 91 3.03 6.03 10.30
C LEU A 91 3.77 4.71 10.03
N LEU A 92 3.37 3.96 9.01
CA LEU A 92 4.06 2.73 8.58
C LEU A 92 5.34 3.01 7.76
N GLN A 93 5.70 4.29 7.58
CA GLN A 93 6.88 4.77 6.84
C GLN A 93 7.97 5.34 7.78
N GLN A 94 7.80 5.23 9.10
CA GLN A 94 8.80 5.58 10.12
C GLN A 94 9.61 4.35 10.54
#